data_AF-A0A947Y8L2-F1
#
_entry.id   AF-A0A947Y8L2-F1
#
_cell.length_a   1.000
_cell.length_b   1.000
_cell.length_c   1.000
_cell.angle_alpha   90.00
_cell.angle_beta   90.00
_cell.angle_gamma   90.00
#
_symmetry.space_group_name_H-M   'P 1'
#
loop_
_entity.id
_entity.type
_entity.pdbx_description
1 polymer ?
#
loop_
_entity_poly.entity_id
_entity_poly.type
_entity_poly.pdbx_seq_one_letter_code
_entity_poly.pdbx_strand_id
1 'polypeptide(L)'
;MDQNIQNIKQTQYILLNKIDLKFKRFLFDKIDFKQKLIGIIGPRGVGKTTLILQYLKEKHYQDDKAIYFLADNVLFNKGDLLELAREFYLKHSGRLMCIDEIHRYANWNQELKNIYDTLPDLKIIFSGSSSLNLIKGKYDLSRRGVIYNLPGFSFREYLLFQENINIQKFSLNKLIKNYK
;
A
#
# COMPACT_ATOMS: atom_id res chain seq x y z
N MET A 1 -17.10 15.18 9.14
CA MET A 1 -16.12 14.87 8.09
C MET A 1 -14.71 15.24 8.54
N ASP A 2 -14.43 16.48 8.99
CA ASP A 2 -13.14 16.82 9.65
C ASP A 2 -12.77 15.91 10.85
N GLN A 3 -13.76 15.50 11.66
CA GLN A 3 -13.57 14.54 12.75
C GLN A 3 -13.11 13.15 12.26
N ASN A 4 -13.46 12.76 11.02
CA ASN A 4 -13.04 11.48 10.44
C ASN A 4 -11.54 11.49 10.13
N ILE A 5 -11.01 12.58 9.55
CA ILE A 5 -9.57 12.70 9.26
C ILE A 5 -8.74 12.67 10.55
N GLN A 6 -9.21 13.33 11.61
CA GLN A 6 -8.55 13.28 12.92
C GLN A 6 -8.53 11.85 13.49
N ASN A 7 -9.67 11.14 13.46
CA ASN A 7 -9.75 9.75 13.91
C ASN A 7 -8.84 8.81 13.09
N ILE A 8 -8.78 9.03 11.77
CA ILE A 8 -7.87 8.32 10.87
C ILE A 8 -6.42 8.55 11.28
N LYS A 9 -6.01 9.80 11.52
CA LYS A 9 -4.65 10.15 11.94
C LYS A 9 -4.28 9.56 13.30
N GLN A 10 -5.19 9.58 14.27
CA GLN A 10 -4.98 8.95 15.58
C GLN A 10 -4.74 7.44 15.44
N THR A 11 -5.60 6.76 14.68
CA THR A 11 -5.45 5.33 14.40
C THR A 11 -4.13 5.04 13.67
N GLN A 12 -3.78 5.84 12.66
CA GLN A 12 -2.49 5.75 11.97
C GLN A 12 -1.33 5.85 12.97
N TYR A 13 -1.31 6.86 13.84
CA TYR A 13 -0.22 7.05 14.79
C TYR A 13 -0.04 5.85 15.74
N ILE A 14 -1.14 5.29 16.25
CA ILE A 14 -1.12 4.08 17.09
C ILE A 14 -0.50 2.90 16.33
N LEU A 15 -0.87 2.72 15.05
CA LEU A 15 -0.35 1.63 14.23
C LEU A 15 1.14 1.84 13.89
N LEU A 16 1.55 3.04 13.50
CA LEU A 16 2.95 3.35 13.18
C LEU A 16 3.87 3.12 14.38
N ASN A 17 3.42 3.43 15.60
CA ASN A 17 4.22 3.22 16.81
C ASN A 17 4.47 1.74 17.11
N LYS A 18 3.54 0.85 16.75
CA LYS A 18 3.67 -0.60 16.94
C LYS A 18 4.51 -1.29 15.88
N ILE A 19 4.72 -0.66 14.72
CA ILE A 19 5.38 -1.31 13.58
C ILE A 19 6.90 -1.31 13.74
N ASP A 20 7.49 -2.50 13.61
CA ASP A 20 8.94 -2.69 13.59
C ASP A 20 9.52 -2.45 12.19
N LEU A 21 10.74 -1.92 12.14
CA LEU A 21 11.51 -1.66 10.92
C LEU A 21 12.69 -2.63 10.73
N LYS A 22 12.98 -3.52 11.71
CA LYS A 22 14.12 -4.46 11.64
C LYS A 22 14.07 -5.38 10.43
N PHE A 23 12.88 -5.89 10.10
CA PHE A 23 12.66 -6.73 8.93
C PHE A 23 11.68 -6.08 7.97
N LYS A 24 12.05 -6.03 6.69
CA LYS A 24 11.17 -5.61 5.60
C LYS A 24 11.11 -6.67 4.53
N ARG A 25 9.93 -6.84 3.94
CA ARG A 25 9.71 -7.75 2.81
C ARG A 25 10.58 -7.31 1.63
N PHE A 26 11.06 -8.26 0.81
CA PHE A 26 11.89 -7.97 -0.37
C PHE A 26 11.28 -6.93 -1.34
N LEU A 27 9.96 -6.79 -1.33
CA LEU A 27 9.21 -5.92 -2.23
C LEU A 27 9.35 -4.45 -1.84
N PHE A 28 9.66 -4.16 -0.57
CA PHE A 28 9.83 -2.79 -0.06
C PHE A 28 10.84 -2.00 -0.89
N ASP A 29 12.01 -2.59 -1.18
CA ASP A 29 13.06 -1.93 -1.96
C ASP A 29 12.81 -1.95 -3.48
N LYS A 30 11.78 -2.68 -3.94
CA LYS A 30 11.44 -2.82 -5.37
C LYS A 30 10.31 -1.91 -5.81
N ILE A 31 9.50 -1.41 -4.88
CA ILE A 31 8.38 -0.53 -5.21
C ILE A 31 8.94 0.84 -5.56
N ASP A 32 8.57 1.35 -6.73
CA ASP A 32 8.82 2.72 -7.09
C ASP A 32 7.75 3.61 -6.44
N PHE A 33 8.06 4.08 -5.23
CA PHE A 33 7.19 4.99 -4.48
C PHE A 33 7.08 6.39 -5.12
N LYS A 34 7.65 6.67 -6.29
CA LYS A 34 7.37 7.93 -7.00
C LYS A 34 6.07 7.88 -7.81
N GLN A 35 5.55 6.68 -8.07
CA GLN A 35 4.32 6.49 -8.84
C GLN A 35 3.12 7.08 -8.10
N LYS A 36 2.24 7.76 -8.85
CA LYS A 36 1.04 8.41 -8.31
C LYS A 36 0.02 7.40 -7.77
N LEU A 37 -0.12 6.24 -8.41
CA LEU A 37 -1.03 5.19 -8.00
C LEU A 37 -0.30 3.86 -7.92
N ILE A 38 -0.25 3.30 -6.72
CA ILE A 38 0.46 2.04 -6.43
C ILE A 38 -0.52 1.07 -5.80
N GLY A 39 -0.64 -0.12 -6.40
CA GLY A 39 -1.39 -1.22 -5.82
C GLY A 39 -0.45 -2.30 -5.30
N ILE A 40 -0.59 -2.70 -4.04
CA ILE A 40 0.14 -3.83 -3.44
C ILE A 40 -0.86 -4.95 -3.20
N ILE A 41 -0.76 -6.01 -3.99
CA ILE A 41 -1.72 -7.12 -3.94
C ILE A 41 -1.06 -8.40 -3.50
N GLY A 42 -1.82 -9.32 -2.93
CA GLY A 42 -1.33 -10.63 -2.54
C GLY A 42 -2.23 -11.33 -1.53
N PRO A 43 -1.92 -12.58 -1.17
CA PRO A 43 -2.73 -13.36 -0.22
C PRO A 43 -2.87 -12.69 1.15
N ARG A 44 -3.83 -13.14 1.96
CA ARG A 44 -3.94 -12.68 3.36
C ARG A 44 -2.71 -13.15 4.15
N GLY A 45 -2.25 -12.33 5.10
CA GLY A 45 -1.12 -12.66 5.97
C GLY A 45 0.29 -12.47 5.38
N VAL A 46 0.45 -12.05 4.11
CA VAL A 46 1.78 -11.92 3.48
C VAL A 46 2.56 -10.64 3.82
N GLY A 47 2.00 -9.77 4.68
CA GLY A 47 2.65 -8.55 5.16
C GLY A 47 2.40 -7.28 4.34
N LYS A 48 1.27 -7.18 3.60
CA LYS A 48 0.91 -5.97 2.83
C LYS A 48 0.73 -4.74 3.71
N THR A 49 -0.12 -4.86 4.73
CA THR A 49 -0.38 -3.85 5.76
C THR A 49 0.92 -3.40 6.42
N THR A 50 1.74 -4.37 6.85
CA THR A 50 3.06 -4.12 7.45
C THR A 50 3.94 -3.31 6.51
N LEU A 51 4.06 -3.69 5.23
CA LEU A 51 4.86 -2.97 4.24
C LEU A 51 4.41 -1.51 4.09
N ILE A 52 3.11 -1.26 3.95
CA ILE A 52 2.55 0.10 3.82
C ILE A 52 2.86 0.94 5.07
N LEU A 53 2.62 0.39 6.26
CA LEU A 53 2.88 1.09 7.52
C LEU A 53 4.38 1.33 7.75
N GLN A 54 5.24 0.37 7.38
CA GLN A 54 6.69 0.56 7.42
C GLN A 54 7.13 1.71 6.50
N TYR A 55 6.56 1.80 5.29
CA TYR A 55 6.86 2.88 4.36
C TYR A 55 6.45 4.24 4.95
N LEU A 56 5.24 4.32 5.50
CA LEU A 56 4.77 5.53 6.18
C LEU A 56 5.65 5.89 7.38
N LYS A 57 6.04 4.92 8.20
CA LYS A 57 6.92 5.16 9.35
C LYS A 57 8.30 5.67 8.94
N GLU A 58 8.84 5.25 7.80
CA GLU A 58 10.18 5.71 7.38
C GLU A 58 10.18 7.06 6.67
N LYS A 59 9.13 7.38 5.92
CA LYS A 59 9.11 8.52 5.01
C LYS A 59 8.14 9.62 5.39
N HIS A 60 7.14 9.29 6.22
CA HIS A 60 5.99 10.13 6.51
C HIS A 60 5.60 10.04 8.00
N TYR A 61 6.54 9.72 8.88
CA TYR A 61 6.26 9.69 10.32
C TYR A 61 5.94 11.09 10.81
N GLN A 62 4.78 11.25 11.46
CA GLN A 62 4.23 12.55 11.86
C GLN A 62 4.04 13.54 10.69
N ASP A 63 4.00 13.05 9.44
CA ASP A 63 3.67 13.88 8.28
C ASP A 63 2.16 14.06 8.18
N ASP A 64 1.70 15.26 8.47
CA ASP A 64 0.28 15.60 8.40
C ASP A 64 -0.30 15.54 6.99
N LYS A 65 0.55 15.48 5.95
CA LYS A 65 0.15 15.33 4.55
C LYS A 65 -0.02 13.86 4.14
N ALA A 66 0.15 12.91 5.05
CA ALA A 66 -0.06 11.49 4.82
C ALA A 66 -1.14 10.89 5.74
N ILE A 67 -2.06 10.12 5.17
CA ILE A 67 -3.04 9.35 5.94
C ILE A 67 -3.07 7.87 5.53
N TYR A 68 -3.48 7.04 6.49
CA TYR A 68 -3.62 5.60 6.37
C TYR A 68 -4.93 5.18 7.02
N PHE A 69 -5.73 4.41 6.31
CA PHE A 69 -6.94 3.82 6.88
C PHE A 69 -7.26 2.47 6.23
N LEU A 70 -8.01 1.66 6.98
CA LEU A 70 -8.64 0.46 6.45
C LEU A 70 -9.88 0.88 5.67
N ALA A 71 -10.10 0.33 4.47
CA ALA A 71 -11.25 0.65 3.64
C ALA A 71 -12.61 0.37 4.33
N ASP A 72 -12.65 -0.59 5.26
CA ASP A 72 -13.84 -0.93 6.07
C ASP A 72 -14.10 0.02 7.26
N ASN A 73 -13.06 0.69 7.77
CA ASN A 73 -13.17 1.44 9.02
C ASN A 73 -13.88 2.78 8.87
N VAL A 74 -14.05 3.23 7.63
CA VAL A 74 -14.84 4.41 7.36
C VAL A 74 -16.17 3.92 6.83
N LEU A 75 -17.26 4.31 7.47
CA LEU A 75 -18.64 4.00 7.09
C LEU A 75 -18.98 4.71 5.77
N PHE A 76 -18.26 4.36 4.71
CA PHE A 76 -18.38 4.97 3.41
C PHE A 76 -19.61 4.40 2.70
N ASN A 77 -20.60 5.24 2.46
CA ASN A 77 -21.53 5.06 1.37
C ASN A 77 -20.81 5.25 0.02
N LYS A 78 -21.54 5.02 -1.07
CA LYS A 78 -21.03 5.22 -2.43
C LYS A 78 -20.76 6.71 -2.68
N GLY A 79 -19.54 7.08 -3.07
CA GLY A 79 -19.09 8.46 -3.30
C GLY A 79 -18.21 9.03 -2.19
N ASP A 80 -18.20 8.40 -1.02
CA ASP A 80 -17.57 8.98 0.16
C ASP A 80 -16.03 8.90 0.13
N LEU A 81 -15.43 7.98 -0.65
CA LEU A 81 -13.96 7.89 -0.74
C LEU A 81 -13.39 9.07 -1.54
N LEU A 82 -14.02 9.45 -2.66
CA LEU A 82 -13.66 10.65 -3.42
C LEU A 82 -13.85 11.92 -2.58
N GLU A 83 -14.94 12.03 -1.83
CA GLU A 83 -15.19 13.16 -0.96
C GLU A 83 -14.15 13.27 0.16
N LEU A 84 -13.83 12.16 0.83
CA LEU A 84 -12.75 12.11 1.82
C LEU A 84 -11.41 12.54 1.20
N ALA A 85 -11.11 12.07 -0.02
CA ALA A 85 -9.88 12.44 -0.71
C ALA A 85 -9.83 13.94 -1.03
N ARG A 86 -10.95 14.53 -1.47
CA ARG A 86 -11.06 15.98 -1.72
C ARG A 86 -10.92 16.78 -0.43
N GLU A 87 -11.57 16.37 0.64
CA GLU A 87 -11.46 17.04 1.94
C GLU A 87 -10.02 17.00 2.45
N PHE A 88 -9.42 15.82 2.48
CA PHE A 88 -8.03 15.63 2.87
C PHE A 88 -7.08 16.49 2.02
N TYR A 89 -7.28 16.51 0.71
CA TYR A 89 -6.47 17.25 -0.23
C TYR A 89 -6.56 18.77 -0.05
N LEU A 90 -7.79 19.31 0.05
CA LEU A 90 -8.06 20.76 0.09
C LEU A 90 -7.89 21.35 1.49
N LYS A 91 -8.46 20.73 2.52
CA LYS A 91 -8.46 21.28 3.88
C LYS A 91 -7.23 20.93 4.69
N HIS A 92 -6.65 19.75 4.46
CA HIS A 92 -5.50 19.26 5.22
C HIS A 92 -4.19 19.28 4.42
N SER A 93 -4.19 19.87 3.22
CA SER A 93 -3.03 19.86 2.31
C SER A 93 -2.47 18.45 2.08
N GLY A 94 -3.35 17.44 2.10
CA GLY A 94 -3.00 16.03 1.98
C GLY A 94 -2.37 15.70 0.63
N ARG A 95 -1.32 14.87 0.64
CA ARG A 95 -0.54 14.48 -0.55
C ARG A 95 -0.30 12.98 -0.68
N LEU A 96 -0.49 12.21 0.39
CA LEU A 96 -0.40 10.76 0.36
C LEU A 96 -1.59 10.13 1.07
N MET A 97 -2.30 9.25 0.36
CA MET A 97 -3.38 8.44 0.90
C MET A 97 -3.05 6.96 0.77
N CYS A 98 -2.95 6.27 1.91
CA CYS A 98 -2.73 4.84 2.00
C CYS A 98 -4.03 4.13 2.38
N ILE A 99 -4.54 3.24 1.53
CA ILE A 99 -5.83 2.56 1.73
C ILE A 99 -5.60 1.06 1.81
N ASP A 100 -5.77 0.49 2.99
CA ASP A 100 -5.60 -0.95 3.19
C ASP A 100 -6.90 -1.71 2.91
N GLU A 101 -6.78 -2.92 2.38
CA GLU A 101 -7.90 -3.81 2.04
C GLU A 101 -8.97 -3.13 1.14
N ILE A 102 -8.56 -2.37 0.12
CA ILE A 102 -9.42 -1.57 -0.76
C ILE A 102 -10.61 -2.35 -1.36
N HIS A 103 -10.42 -3.65 -1.59
CA HIS A 103 -11.42 -4.53 -2.17
C HIS A 103 -12.70 -4.67 -1.33
N ARG A 104 -12.66 -4.28 -0.06
CA ARG A 104 -13.85 -4.28 0.79
C ARG A 104 -14.73 -3.05 0.56
N TYR A 105 -14.19 -1.98 0.00
CA TYR A 105 -14.98 -0.81 -0.40
C TYR A 105 -15.70 -1.05 -1.72
N ALA A 106 -17.01 -0.88 -1.76
CA ALA A 106 -17.78 -1.01 -2.98
C ALA A 106 -17.38 0.08 -4.01
N ASN A 107 -17.36 -0.27 -5.31
CA ASN A 107 -17.01 0.66 -6.40
C ASN A 107 -15.63 1.32 -6.33
N TRP A 108 -14.73 0.83 -5.48
CA TRP A 108 -13.39 1.39 -5.26
C TRP A 108 -12.62 1.70 -6.56
N ASN A 109 -12.76 0.86 -7.59
CA ASN A 109 -12.10 1.05 -8.87
C ASN A 109 -12.42 2.40 -9.53
N GLN A 110 -13.72 2.73 -9.57
CA GLN A 110 -14.21 3.94 -10.20
C GLN A 110 -13.82 5.17 -9.37
N GLU A 111 -13.82 5.05 -8.04
CA GLU A 111 -13.42 6.15 -7.17
C GLU A 111 -11.93 6.41 -7.22
N LEU A 112 -11.07 5.38 -7.22
CA LEU A 112 -9.63 5.56 -7.43
C LEU A 112 -9.33 6.22 -8.79
N LYS A 113 -10.05 5.85 -9.84
CA LYS A 113 -9.96 6.53 -11.15
C LYS A 113 -10.33 8.01 -11.01
N ASN A 114 -11.48 8.31 -10.40
CA ASN A 114 -11.94 9.68 -10.23
C ASN A 114 -10.95 10.51 -9.40
N ILE A 115 -10.41 9.95 -8.32
CA ILE A 115 -9.40 10.61 -7.48
C ILE A 115 -8.14 10.87 -8.30
N TYR A 116 -7.65 9.87 -9.04
CA TYR A 116 -6.47 10.02 -9.89
C TYR A 116 -6.65 11.12 -10.95
N ASP A 117 -7.80 11.16 -11.62
CA ASP A 117 -8.07 12.09 -12.72
C ASP A 117 -8.36 13.52 -12.19
N THR A 118 -8.86 13.67 -10.95
CA THR A 118 -9.27 14.99 -10.41
C THR A 118 -8.30 15.63 -9.42
N LEU A 119 -7.44 14.85 -8.74
CA LEU A 119 -6.48 15.34 -7.74
C LEU A 119 -5.05 15.10 -8.25
N PRO A 120 -4.39 16.09 -8.91
CA PRO A 120 -3.21 15.86 -9.75
C PRO A 120 -1.97 15.37 -9.01
N ASP A 121 -1.72 15.85 -7.80
CA ASP A 121 -0.54 15.58 -6.95
C ASP A 121 -0.88 14.76 -5.69
N LEU A 122 -2.12 14.28 -5.55
CA LEU A 122 -2.46 13.29 -4.53
C LEU A 122 -1.96 11.91 -4.96
N LYS A 123 -1.02 11.36 -4.20
CA LYS A 123 -0.52 9.99 -4.35
C LYS A 123 -1.39 9.00 -3.57
N ILE A 124 -1.65 7.85 -4.16
CA ILE A 124 -2.41 6.77 -3.56
C ILE A 124 -1.59 5.49 -3.53
N ILE A 125 -1.51 4.87 -2.35
CA ILE A 125 -1.01 3.50 -2.18
C ILE A 125 -2.18 2.67 -1.65
N PHE A 126 -2.59 1.64 -2.37
CA PHE A 126 -3.66 0.77 -1.90
C PHE A 126 -3.21 -0.69 -1.77
N SER A 127 -3.87 -1.43 -0.89
CA SER A 127 -3.61 -2.85 -0.68
C SER A 127 -4.87 -3.68 -0.95
N GLY A 128 -4.70 -4.92 -1.41
CA GLY A 128 -5.80 -5.87 -1.44
C GLY A 128 -5.42 -7.30 -1.79
N SER A 129 -6.45 -8.14 -1.90
CA SER A 129 -6.27 -9.58 -2.16
C SER A 129 -5.88 -9.86 -3.61
N SER A 130 -5.28 -11.03 -3.85
CA SER A 130 -4.80 -11.44 -5.17
C SER A 130 -5.90 -11.50 -6.25
N SER A 131 -7.17 -11.69 -5.85
CA SER A 131 -8.32 -11.72 -6.75
C SER A 131 -8.59 -10.37 -7.41
N LEU A 132 -8.04 -9.27 -6.88
CA LEU A 132 -8.12 -7.95 -7.52
C LEU A 132 -7.54 -7.92 -8.94
N ASN A 133 -6.56 -8.77 -9.25
CA ASN A 133 -6.01 -8.89 -10.60
C ASN A 133 -7.06 -9.30 -11.65
N LEU A 134 -8.12 -10.00 -11.25
CA LEU A 134 -9.19 -10.44 -12.14
C LEU A 134 -10.14 -9.29 -12.50
N ILE A 135 -10.12 -8.19 -11.75
CA ILE A 135 -11.02 -7.03 -11.90
C ILE A 135 -10.44 -5.99 -12.90
N LYS A 136 -9.24 -6.23 -13.44
CA LYS A 136 -8.52 -5.34 -14.38
C LYS A 136 -9.31 -4.92 -15.64
N GLY A 137 -10.41 -5.58 -15.97
CA GLY A 137 -11.14 -5.38 -17.23
C GLY A 137 -12.17 -4.24 -17.28
N LYS A 138 -12.70 -3.72 -16.16
CA LYS A 138 -13.89 -2.82 -16.21
C LYS A 138 -13.59 -1.32 -16.12
N TYR A 139 -12.49 -0.89 -15.49
CA TYR A 139 -12.29 0.53 -15.12
C TYR A 139 -10.88 1.09 -15.38
N ASP A 140 -10.04 0.38 -16.12
CA ASP A 140 -8.78 0.90 -16.70
C ASP A 140 -7.78 1.53 -15.69
N LEU A 141 -7.67 0.94 -14.49
CA LEU A 141 -6.62 1.29 -13.52
C LEU A 141 -5.24 0.80 -13.94
N SER A 142 -5.19 -0.21 -14.83
CA SER A 142 -3.95 -0.81 -15.34
C SER A 142 -3.03 0.18 -16.06
N ARG A 143 -3.60 1.26 -16.65
CA ARG A 143 -2.82 2.33 -17.30
C ARG A 143 -2.43 3.47 -16.36
N ARG A 144 -3.09 3.60 -15.21
CA ARG A 144 -2.91 4.73 -14.27
C ARG A 144 -2.00 4.39 -13.10
N GLY A 145 -1.92 3.12 -12.74
CA GLY A 145 -1.18 2.66 -11.57
C GLY A 145 -0.35 1.42 -11.81
N VAL A 146 0.70 1.30 -11.00
CA VAL A 146 1.59 0.14 -11.02
C VAL A 146 1.15 -0.84 -9.95
N ILE A 147 0.92 -2.09 -10.35
CA ILE A 147 0.49 -3.16 -9.45
C ILE A 147 1.68 -4.06 -9.12
N TYR A 148 2.02 -4.14 -7.85
CA TYR A 148 3.05 -5.00 -7.30
C TYR A 148 2.42 -6.19 -6.59
N ASN A 149 2.86 -7.40 -6.95
CA ASN A 149 2.43 -8.62 -6.28
C ASN A 149 3.39 -8.97 -5.13
N LEU A 150 2.87 -9.04 -3.91
CA LEU A 150 3.57 -9.52 -2.72
C LEU A 150 3.19 -10.99 -2.47
N PRO A 151 4.05 -11.95 -2.88
CA PRO A 151 3.83 -13.36 -2.58
C PRO A 151 4.01 -13.65 -1.09
N GLY A 152 3.81 -14.90 -0.70
CA GLY A 152 4.26 -15.40 0.60
C GLY A 152 5.78 -15.32 0.76
N PHE A 153 6.28 -15.76 1.91
CA PHE A 153 7.71 -15.78 2.17
C PHE A 153 8.38 -16.78 1.23
N SER A 154 9.47 -16.37 0.56
CA SER A 154 10.40 -17.37 0.05
C SER A 154 11.12 -18.03 1.23
N PHE A 155 11.62 -19.25 1.07
CA PHE A 155 12.35 -19.93 2.17
C PHE A 155 13.50 -19.09 2.73
N ARG A 156 14.28 -18.40 1.87
CA ARG A 156 15.26 -17.41 2.33
C ARG A 156 14.67 -16.30 3.21
N GLU A 157 13.56 -15.69 2.80
CA GLU A 157 12.97 -14.61 3.59
C GLU A 157 12.46 -15.12 4.93
N TYR A 158 11.95 -16.35 4.97
CA TYR A 158 11.61 -17.03 6.21
C TYR A 158 12.83 -17.20 7.12
N LEU A 159 13.96 -17.69 6.60
CA LEU A 159 15.20 -17.83 7.37
C LEU A 159 15.73 -16.49 7.88
N LEU A 160 15.64 -15.43 7.08
CA LEU A 160 16.00 -14.08 7.52
C LEU A 160 15.06 -13.58 8.62
N PHE A 161 13.76 -13.86 8.52
CA PHE A 161 12.76 -13.38 9.46
C PHE A 161 12.78 -14.13 10.80
N GLN A 162 12.87 -15.47 10.77
CA GLN A 162 12.80 -16.30 11.97
C GLN A 162 14.16 -16.52 12.62
N GLU A 163 15.18 -16.80 11.81
CA GLU A 163 16.50 -17.24 12.30
C GLU A 163 17.57 -16.15 12.18
N ASN A 164 17.22 -14.98 11.63
CA ASN A 164 18.17 -13.91 11.29
C ASN A 164 19.30 -14.38 10.35
N ILE A 165 19.06 -15.43 9.56
CA ILE A 165 20.03 -15.98 8.60
C ILE A 165 19.84 -15.30 7.25
N ASN A 166 20.82 -14.47 6.86
CA ASN A 166 20.80 -13.77 5.58
C ASN A 166 21.51 -14.57 4.47
N ILE A 167 20.73 -15.10 3.52
CA ILE A 167 21.25 -15.82 2.35
C ILE A 167 21.17 -14.91 1.12
N GLN A 168 22.17 -14.88 0.25
CA GLN A 168 22.11 -14.03 -0.94
C GLN A 168 21.18 -14.58 -2.04
N LYS A 169 20.73 -13.70 -2.93
CA LYS A 169 20.06 -14.09 -4.20
C LYS A 169 21.12 -14.59 -5.17
N PHE A 170 20.95 -15.82 -5.67
CA PHE A 170 21.73 -16.33 -6.79
C PHE A 170 20.93 -16.20 -8.08
N SER A 171 21.56 -15.65 -9.12
CA SER A 171 21.01 -15.72 -10.46
C SER A 171 21.33 -17.07 -11.08
N LEU A 172 20.48 -17.53 -12.00
CA LEU A 172 20.71 -18.76 -12.75
C LEU A 172 22.10 -18.74 -13.44
N ASN A 173 22.46 -17.61 -14.04
CA ASN A 173 23.77 -17.43 -14.67
C ASN A 173 24.94 -17.61 -13.68
N LYS A 174 24.80 -17.16 -12.44
CA LYS A 174 25.83 -17.32 -11.39
C LYS A 174 25.92 -18.77 -10.93
N LEU A 175 24.79 -19.50 -10.87
CA LEU A 175 24.79 -20.93 -10.59
C LEU A 175 25.49 -21.71 -11.69
N ILE A 176 25.12 -21.48 -12.95
CA ILE A 176 25.70 -22.20 -14.10
C ILE A 176 27.20 -21.95 -14.22
N LYS A 177 27.67 -20.71 -14.02
CA LYS A 177 29.11 -20.38 -14.10
C LYS A 177 29.96 -20.99 -12.97
N ASN A 178 29.36 -21.27 -11.82
CA ASN A 178 30.07 -21.81 -10.65
C ASN A 178 29.99 -23.34 -10.55
N TYR A 179 29.17 -24.00 -11.38
CA TYR A 179 29.22 -25.44 -11.57
C TYR A 179 30.27 -25.77 -12.64
N LYS A 180 31.49 -26.07 -12.19
CA LYS A 180 32.49 -26.84 -12.94
C LYS A 180 32.66 -28.18 -12.27
#